data_AF-A0A1T4Y3R7-F1
#
_entry.id   AF-A0A1T4Y3R7-F1
#
_cell.length_a   1.000
_cell.length_b   1.000
_cell.length_c   1.000
_cell.angle_alpha   90.00
_cell.angle_beta   90.00
_cell.angle_gamma   90.00
#
_symmetry.space_group_name_H-M   'P 1'
#
loop_
_entity.id
_entity.type
_entity.pdbx_description
1 polymer ?
#
loop_
_entity_poly.entity_id
_entity_poly.type
_entity_poly.pdbx_seq_one_letter_code
_entity_poly.pdbx_strand_id
1 'polypeptide(L)' 'MLYLARGIENDHFWVAQELDGALVETPWRVEREEGRYRLSHADDSRETARGFALGEFATPESAVEALRRLLQL' A
#
# COMPACT_ATOMS: atom_id res chain seq x y z
N MET A 1 -3.29 10.07 8.05
CA MET A 1 -3.60 8.65 8.33
C MET A 1 -3.66 7.90 7.01
N LEU A 2 -3.26 6.63 6.95
CA LEU A 2 -3.36 5.80 5.73
C LEU A 2 -4.51 4.81 5.85
N TYR A 3 -5.18 4.54 4.72
CA TYR A 3 -6.35 3.67 4.63
C TYR A 3 -6.24 2.75 3.43
N LEU A 4 -6.83 1.55 3.54
CA LEU A 4 -7.05 0.65 2.41
C LEU A 4 -8.32 1.05 1.69
N ALA A 5 -8.23 1.28 0.38
CA ALA A 5 -9.35 1.44 -0.52
C ALA A 5 -9.38 0.24 -1.48
N ARG A 6 -10.58 -0.32 -1.69
CA ARG A 6 -10.78 -1.42 -2.64
C ARG A 6 -11.38 -0.86 -3.91
N GLY A 7 -10.68 -1.03 -5.03
CA GLY A 7 -11.18 -0.68 -6.36
C GLY A 7 -12.14 -1.74 -6.92
N ILE A 8 -12.43 -1.63 -8.21
CA ILE A 8 -13.21 -2.65 -8.96
C ILE A 8 -12.36 -3.92 -9.15
N GLU A 9 -11.03 -3.74 -9.24
CA GLU A 9 -10.06 -4.83 -9.33
C GLU A 9 -9.95 -5.57 -7.99
N ASN A 10 -9.70 -6.89 -8.07
CA ASN A 10 -9.68 -7.78 -6.91
C ASN A 10 -8.30 -8.37 -6.59
N ASP A 11 -7.29 -7.98 -7.37
CA ASP A 11 -5.90 -8.42 -7.24
C ASP A 11 -5.06 -7.51 -6.32
N HIS A 12 -5.52 -6.29 -6.05
CA HIS A 12 -4.84 -5.36 -5.15
C HIS A 12 -5.79 -4.43 -4.38
N PHE A 13 -5.23 -3.77 -3.37
CA PHE A 13 -5.83 -2.63 -2.69
C PHE A 13 -5.06 -1.36 -3.00
N TRP A 14 -5.77 -0.25 -3.12
CA TRP A 14 -5.18 1.08 -3.17
C TRP A 14 -4.94 1.60 -1.76
N VAL A 15 -3.88 2.38 -1.58
CA VAL A 15 -3.65 3.10 -0.33
C VAL A 15 -4.11 4.54 -0.51
N ALA A 16 -5.02 5.00 0.35
CA ALA A 16 -5.43 6.39 0.42
C ALA A 16 -4.85 7.07 1.66
N GLN A 17 -4.54 8.36 1.55
CA GLN A 17 -4.12 9.21 2.65
C GLN A 17 -5.24 10.20 2.97
N GLU A 18 -5.57 10.35 4.25
CA GLU A 18 -6.41 11.45 4.71
C GLU A 18 -5.62 12.76 4.75
N LEU A 19 -6.11 13.75 4.02
CA LEU A 19 -5.62 15.13 3.95
C LEU A 19 -6.80 16.07 4.12
N ASP A 20 -6.77 16.91 5.16
CA ASP A 20 -7.83 17.90 5.47
C ASP A 20 -9.26 17.32 5.49
N GLY A 21 -9.41 16.09 5.98
CA GLY A 21 -10.70 15.38 6.07
C GLY A 21 -11.17 14.74 4.76
N ALA A 22 -10.38 14.81 3.69
CA ALA A 22 -10.61 14.10 2.43
C ALA A 22 -9.67 12.90 2.28
N LEU A 23 -10.18 11.79 1.73
CA LEU A 23 -9.35 10.66 1.34
C LEU A 23 -8.82 10.88 -0.07
N VAL A 24 -7.50 10.95 -0.20
CA VAL A 24 -6.79 11.13 -1.46
C VAL A 24 -6.02 9.85 -1.78
N GLU A 25 -6.20 9.31 -2.97
CA GLU A 25 -5.45 8.13 -3.42
C GLU A 25 -3.95 8.44 -3.47
N THR A 26 -3.14 7.49 -3.02
CA THR A 26 -1.68 7.54 -3.15
C THR A 26 -1.24 6.59 -4.25
N PRO A 27 -0.02 6.76 -4.81
CA PRO A 27 0.51 5.81 -5.79
C PRO A 27 0.85 4.43 -5.19
N TRP A 28 0.74 4.24 -3.88
CA TRP A 28 1.03 2.97 -3.22
C TRP A 28 -0.15 2.00 -3.32
N ARG A 29 0.19 0.75 -3.59
CA ARG A 29 -0.76 -0.37 -3.64
C ARG A 29 -0.31 -1.49 -2.73
N VAL A 30 -1.27 -2.29 -2.29
CA VAL A 30 -1.06 -3.56 -1.62
C VAL A 30 -1.49 -4.67 -2.55
N GLU A 31 -0.52 -5.30 -3.20
CA GLU A 31 -0.71 -6.41 -4.14
C GLU A 31 -1.00 -7.70 -3.37
N ARG A 32 -1.88 -8.56 -3.89
CA ARG A 32 -2.14 -9.88 -3.34
C ARG A 32 -1.53 -10.98 -4.21
N GLU A 33 -0.60 -11.75 -3.63
CA GLU A 33 0.09 -12.86 -4.31
C GLU A 33 0.05 -14.09 -3.41
N GLU A 34 -0.52 -15.20 -3.88
CA GLU A 34 -0.59 -16.49 -3.15
C GLU A 34 -1.14 -16.40 -1.70
N GLY A 35 -2.02 -15.44 -1.43
CA GLY A 35 -2.60 -15.21 -0.10
C GLY A 35 -1.71 -14.38 0.84
N ARG A 36 -0.60 -13.85 0.33
CA ARG A 36 0.27 -12.86 0.97
C ARG A 36 0.10 -11.51 0.31
N TYR A 37 0.62 -10.48 0.99
CA TYR A 37 0.50 -9.09 0.56
C TYR A 37 1.87 -8.43 0.44
N ARG A 38 2.07 -7.61 -0.59
CA ARG A 38 3.32 -6.85 -0.83
C ARG A 38 3.00 -5.41 -1.22
N LEU A 39 3.92 -4.50 -0.95
CA LEU A 39 3.78 -3.08 -1.31
C LEU A 39 4.39 -2.80 -2.67
N SER A 40 3.61 -2.22 -3.58
CA SER A 40 4.10 -1.73 -4.88
C SER A 40 3.79 -0.23 -5.04
N HIS A 41 4.46 0.43 -5.98
CA HIS A 41 4.24 1.83 -6.31
C HIS A 41 3.91 1.96 -7.79
N ALA A 42 2.73 2.50 -8.10
CA ALA A 42 2.18 2.60 -9.45
C ALA A 42 3.07 3.36 -10.43
N ASP A 43 3.73 4.42 -9.94
CA ASP A 43 4.41 5.39 -10.80
C ASP A 43 5.95 5.29 -10.78
N ASP A 44 6.53 4.51 -9.86
CA ASP A 44 7.99 4.48 -9.64
C ASP A 44 8.48 3.09 -9.24
N SER A 45 9.26 2.49 -10.14
CA SER A 45 9.91 1.19 -9.91
C SER A 45 10.91 1.17 -8.74
N ARG A 46 11.54 2.30 -8.40
CA ARG A 46 12.48 2.40 -7.28
C ARG A 46 11.74 2.35 -5.95
N GLU A 47 10.60 3.05 -5.87
CA GLU A 47 9.72 2.98 -4.71
C GLU A 47 9.08 1.59 -4.58
N THR A 48 8.72 0.95 -5.70
CA THR A 48 8.32 -0.47 -5.69
C THR A 48 9.40 -1.36 -5.10
N ALA A 49 10.67 -1.19 -5.48
CA ALA A 49 11.78 -1.94 -4.90
C ALA A 49 11.94 -1.70 -3.40
N ARG A 50 11.73 -0.47 -2.92
CA ARG A 50 11.71 -0.15 -1.48
C ARG A 50 10.55 -0.83 -0.76
N GLY A 51 9.35 -0.85 -1.36
CA GLY A 51 8.19 -1.56 -0.84
C GLY A 51 8.44 -3.06 -0.74
N PHE A 52 9.00 -3.67 -1.79
CA PHE A 52 9.35 -5.10 -1.80
C PHE A 52 10.43 -5.46 -0.79
N ALA A 53 11.38 -4.57 -0.52
CA ALA A 53 12.41 -4.80 0.50
C ALA A 53 11.83 -4.91 1.93
N LEU A 54 10.59 -4.46 2.16
CA LEU A 54 9.89 -4.67 3.43
C LEU A 54 9.33 -6.10 3.59
N GLY A 55 9.36 -6.90 2.51
CA GLY A 55 8.93 -8.29 2.50
C GLY A 55 7.41 -8.48 2.29
N GLU A 56 6.96 -9.67 2.62
CA GLU A 56 5.56 -10.07 2.54
C GLU A 56 4.83 -9.96 3.87
N PHE A 57 3.55 -9.69 3.76
CA PHE A 57 2.65 -9.47 4.88
C PHE A 57 1.52 -10.51 4.89
N ALA A 58 1.04 -10.83 6.10
CA ALA A 58 -0.07 -11.77 6.28
C ALA A 58 -1.43 -11.12 6.02
N THR A 59 -1.55 -9.81 6.24
CA THR A 59 -2.79 -9.04 5.99
C THR A 59 -2.46 -7.72 5.30
N PRO A 60 -3.38 -7.13 4.54
CA PRO A 60 -3.12 -5.86 3.86
C PRO A 60 -2.95 -4.70 4.85
N GLU A 61 -3.58 -4.76 6.03
CA GLU A 61 -3.42 -3.75 7.08
C GLU A 61 -1.99 -3.74 7.61
N SER A 62 -1.39 -4.92 7.79
CA SER A 62 0.01 -5.00 8.23
C SER A 62 1.00 -4.43 7.20
N ALA A 63 0.66 -4.50 5.90
CA ALA A 63 1.42 -3.84 4.86
C ALA A 63 1.30 -2.30 4.94
N VAL A 64 0.09 -1.78 5.18
CA VAL A 64 -0.13 -0.33 5.36
C VAL A 64 0.59 0.21 6.60
N GLU A 65 0.61 -0.55 7.69
CA GLU A 65 1.38 -0.18 8.89
C GLU A 65 2.90 -0.12 8.62
N ALA A 66 3.43 -1.04 7.81
CA ALA A 66 4.82 -0.98 7.38
C ALA A 66 5.10 0.22 6.48
N LEU A 67 4.18 0.50 5.54
CA LEU A 67 4.27 1.68 4.67
C LEU A 67 4.26 2.98 5.46
N ARG A 68 3.40 3.08 6.48
CA ARG A 68 3.33 4.24 7.37
C ARG A 68 4.69 4.52 8.02
N ARG A 69 5.37 3.47 8.49
CA ARG A 69 6.72 3.59 9.07
C ARG A 69 7.75 3.99 8.02
N LEU A 70 7.66 3.45 6.81
CA LEU A 70 8.55 3.80 5.68
C LEU A 70 8.45 5.28 5.32
N LEU A 71 7.24 5.83 5.30
CA LEU A 71 6.94 7.21 4.92
C LEU A 71 7.03 8.21 6.08
N GLN A 72 7.20 7.74 7.32
CA GLN A 72 7.24 8.56 8.53
C GLN A 72 5.95 9.37 8.79
N LEU A 73 4.79 8.72 8.61
CA LEU A 73 3.43 9.29 8.76
C LEU A 73 2.67 8.80 10.01
#